data_AF-A0A3C0IU10-F1
#
_entry.id   AF-A0A3C0IU10-F1
#
_cell.length_a   1.000
_cell.length_b   1.000
_cell.length_c   1.000
_cell.angle_alpha   90.00
_cell.angle_beta   90.00
_cell.angle_gamma   90.00
#
_symmetry.space_group_name_H-M   'P 1'
#
loop_
_entity.id
_entity.type
_entity.pdbx_description
1 polymer ?
#
loop_
_entity_poly.entity_id
_entity_poly.type
_entity_poly.pdbx_seq_one_letter_code
_entity_poly.pdbx_strand_id
1 'polypeptide(L)'
;TKNITTPVLIIPQNVRYVTIDDAVFACDYKQVAKTTPVQPITRFLKATSAQLSVLHVDAENEHLTVEQEHQRLVLDYILEIPNVNYVNRKHENFVEGINAFVESNKTEVVITIPKKLGWFEGLFAKKHSKELAFHSKVPVLMVHD
;
A
#
# COMPACT_ATOMS: atom_id res chain seq x y z
N THR A 1 11.39 -1.32 -16.76
CA THR A 1 11.98 -1.94 -15.56
C THR A 1 11.43 -3.36 -15.42
N LYS A 2 12.10 -4.35 -16.05
CA LYS A 2 11.80 -5.78 -15.91
C LYS A 2 12.98 -6.37 -15.13
N ASN A 3 12.71 -7.05 -14.01
CA ASN A 3 13.67 -7.73 -13.12
C ASN A 3 14.34 -6.87 -12.04
N ILE A 4 13.55 -6.19 -11.20
CA ILE A 4 14.06 -5.63 -9.94
C ILE A 4 13.36 -6.39 -8.80
N THR A 5 14.12 -7.23 -8.09
CA THR A 5 13.72 -7.92 -6.84
C THR A 5 13.96 -7.04 -5.60
N THR A 6 14.37 -5.79 -5.82
CA THR A 6 14.74 -4.83 -4.79
C THR A 6 13.61 -3.81 -4.62
N PRO A 7 13.17 -3.51 -3.39
CA PRO A 7 12.25 -2.42 -3.15
C PRO A 7 12.76 -1.10 -3.74
N VAL A 8 11.87 -0.32 -4.35
CA VAL A 8 12.20 0.98 -4.95
C VAL A 8 11.47 2.06 -4.16
N LEU A 9 12.22 2.98 -3.56
CA LEU A 9 11.66 4.15 -2.90
C LEU A 9 11.68 5.34 -3.87
N ILE A 10 10.50 5.80 -4.26
CA ILE A 10 10.32 6.95 -5.14
C ILE A 10 10.08 8.18 -4.27
N ILE A 11 10.95 9.19 -4.40
CA ILE A 11 10.84 10.46 -3.67
C ILE A 11 10.27 11.53 -4.61
N PRO A 12 9.08 12.10 -4.33
CA PRO A 12 8.55 13.20 -5.14
C PRO A 12 9.41 14.46 -4.99
N GLN A 13 9.50 15.27 -6.05
CA GLN A 13 10.45 16.39 -6.14
C GLN A 13 10.27 17.47 -5.05
N ASN A 14 9.06 17.62 -4.52
CA ASN A 14 8.70 18.73 -3.62
C ASN A 14 8.60 18.30 -2.15
N VAL A 15 9.12 17.13 -1.77
CA VAL A 15 9.04 16.62 -0.40
C VAL A 15 10.38 16.82 0.30
N ARG A 16 10.34 17.36 1.52
CA ARG A 16 11.50 17.41 2.41
C ARG A 16 11.55 16.13 3.24
N TYR A 17 12.76 15.74 3.62
CA TYR A 17 12.92 14.62 4.56
C TYR A 17 12.19 14.93 5.87
N VAL A 18 11.42 13.95 6.33
CA VAL A 18 10.80 13.85 7.65
C VAL A 18 11.06 12.45 8.18
N THR A 19 11.01 12.27 9.50
CA THR A 19 11.02 10.93 10.09
C THR A 19 9.81 10.15 9.59
N ILE A 20 9.98 8.86 9.32
CA ILE A 20 8.90 7.98 8.87
C ILE A 20 8.37 7.26 10.10
N ASP A 21 7.36 7.85 10.74
CA ASP A 21 6.73 7.30 11.96
C ASP A 21 5.43 6.54 11.63
N ASP A 22 4.78 6.89 10.52
CA ASP A 22 3.56 6.25 10.01
C ASP A 22 3.69 5.85 8.54
N ALA A 23 3.37 4.59 8.25
CA ALA A 23 3.33 4.03 6.91
C ALA A 23 1.93 3.52 6.57
N VAL A 24 1.49 3.73 5.32
CA VAL A 24 0.26 3.13 4.80
C VAL A 24 0.57 2.13 3.71
N PHE A 25 0.17 0.87 3.90
CA PHE A 25 0.18 -0.15 2.86
C PHE A 25 -1.16 -0.16 2.15
N ALA A 26 -1.17 0.31 0.90
CA ALA A 26 -2.34 0.15 0.06
C ALA A 26 -2.52 -1.36 -0.24
N CYS A 27 -3.73 -1.89 -0.01
CA CYS A 27 -4.07 -3.30 -0.24
C CYS A 27 -5.40 -3.45 -1.03
N ASP A 28 -5.48 -4.44 -1.91
CA ASP A 28 -6.68 -4.79 -2.68
C ASP A 28 -7.34 -6.09 -2.20
N TYR A 29 -6.77 -6.72 -1.16
CA TYR A 29 -7.18 -7.99 -0.59
C TYR A 29 -7.35 -9.12 -1.62
N LYS A 30 -6.58 -9.13 -2.71
CA LYS A 30 -6.63 -10.21 -3.72
C LYS A 30 -5.45 -11.17 -3.57
N GLN A 31 -5.71 -12.39 -3.09
CA GLN A 31 -4.70 -13.46 -2.94
C GLN A 31 -3.46 -12.98 -2.16
N VAL A 32 -3.66 -12.39 -0.98
CA VAL A 32 -2.59 -11.70 -0.24
C VAL A 32 -1.42 -12.61 0.14
N ALA A 33 -1.70 -13.88 0.45
CA ALA A 33 -0.65 -14.87 0.75
C ALA A 33 0.32 -15.10 -0.41
N LYS A 34 -0.13 -14.89 -1.65
CA LYS A 34 0.68 -15.06 -2.86
C LYS A 34 1.30 -13.75 -3.34
N THR A 35 0.64 -12.63 -3.07
CA THR A 35 0.96 -11.35 -3.71
C THR A 35 1.67 -10.37 -2.80
N THR A 36 1.62 -10.54 -1.48
CA THR A 36 2.24 -9.63 -0.51
C THR A 36 3.69 -10.05 -0.21
N PRO A 37 4.69 -9.24 -0.60
CA PRO A 37 6.09 -9.50 -0.24
C PRO A 37 6.33 -9.05 1.21
N VAL A 38 6.00 -9.92 2.18
CA VAL A 38 6.05 -9.63 3.62
C VAL A 38 7.43 -9.19 4.09
N GLN A 39 8.50 -9.86 3.62
CA GLN A 39 9.85 -9.61 4.11
C GLN A 39 10.34 -8.17 3.81
N PRO A 40 10.20 -7.64 2.59
CA PRO A 40 10.48 -6.23 2.32
C PRO A 40 9.71 -5.25 3.20
N ILE A 41 8.41 -5.47 3.39
CA ILE A 41 7.54 -4.58 4.18
C ILE A 41 8.01 -4.58 5.64
N THR A 42 8.17 -5.75 6.25
CA THR A 42 8.59 -5.88 7.65
C THR A 42 10.00 -5.35 7.88
N ARG A 43 10.94 -5.54 6.94
CA ARG A 43 12.29 -4.96 7.03
C ARG A 43 12.25 -3.44 7.00
N PHE A 44 11.45 -2.85 6.11
CA PHE A 44 11.30 -1.41 6.02
C PHE A 44 10.73 -0.84 7.33
N LEU A 45 9.64 -1.41 7.84
CA LEU A 45 9.02 -0.97 9.09
C LEU A 45 9.95 -1.12 10.30
N LYS A 46 10.76 -2.19 10.37
CA LYS A 46 11.78 -2.34 11.42
C LYS A 46 12.88 -1.30 11.32
N ALA A 47 13.28 -0.90 10.10
CA ALA A 47 14.32 0.10 9.89
C ALA A 47 13.86 1.51 10.26
N THR A 48 12.57 1.82 10.07
CA THR A 48 12.00 3.13 10.40
C THR A 48 11.35 3.18 11.78
N SER A 49 11.03 2.03 12.37
CA SER A 49 10.12 1.90 13.52
C SER A 49 8.72 2.44 13.27
N ALA A 50 8.31 2.54 12.00
CA ALA A 50 7.02 3.10 11.63
C ALA A 50 5.86 2.17 12.02
N GLN A 51 4.75 2.77 12.43
CA GLN A 51 3.48 2.07 12.54
C GLN A 51 2.92 1.78 11.15
N LEU A 52 2.07 0.75 11.05
CA LEU A 52 1.47 0.32 9.80
C LEU A 52 -0.06 0.47 9.84
N SER A 53 -0.58 1.26 8.91
CA SER A 53 -1.97 1.17 8.48
C SER A 53 -2.07 0.38 7.18
N VAL A 54 -3.06 -0.51 7.07
CA VAL A 54 -3.41 -1.16 5.80
C VAL A 54 -4.68 -0.50 5.28
N LEU A 55 -4.59 0.10 4.09
CA LEU A 55 -5.68 0.85 3.48
C LEU A 55 -6.22 0.13 2.25
N HIS A 56 -7.51 -0.18 2.28
CA HIS A 56 -8.27 -0.59 1.12
C HIS A 56 -9.16 0.56 0.64
N VAL A 57 -9.07 0.90 -0.64
CA VAL A 57 -9.91 1.92 -1.27
C VAL A 57 -10.80 1.26 -2.30
N ASP A 58 -12.10 1.37 -2.16
CA ASP A 58 -13.08 0.78 -3.08
C ASP A 58 -14.00 1.87 -3.63
N ALA A 59 -14.42 1.76 -4.89
CA ALA A 59 -15.25 2.78 -5.53
C ALA A 59 -16.71 2.74 -5.06
N GLU A 60 -17.19 1.57 -4.64
CA GLU A 60 -18.61 1.31 -4.44
C GLU A 60 -18.98 1.23 -2.96
N ASN A 61 -18.13 0.59 -2.14
CA ASN A 61 -18.47 0.18 -0.78
C ASN A 61 -17.39 0.53 0.26
N GLU A 62 -17.79 0.90 1.47
CA GLU A 62 -16.87 1.01 2.62
C GLU A 62 -16.69 -0.32 3.36
N HIS A 63 -17.58 -1.29 3.11
CA HIS A 63 -17.55 -2.60 3.73
C HIS A 63 -16.83 -3.60 2.82
N LEU A 64 -15.99 -4.44 3.43
CA LEU A 64 -15.38 -5.57 2.74
C LEU A 64 -16.41 -6.66 2.48
N THR A 65 -16.27 -7.32 1.33
CA THR A 65 -16.93 -8.59 1.05
C THR A 65 -16.40 -9.68 1.99
N VAL A 66 -17.14 -10.80 2.11
CA VAL A 66 -16.71 -11.96 2.92
C VAL A 66 -15.33 -12.47 2.49
N GLU A 67 -15.05 -12.50 1.19
CA GLU A 67 -13.74 -12.91 0.68
C GLU A 67 -12.65 -11.90 1.05
N GLN A 68 -12.91 -10.61 0.96
CA GLN A 68 -11.93 -9.59 1.36
C GLN A 68 -11.66 -9.60 2.87
N GLU A 69 -12.68 -9.85 3.71
CA GLU A 69 -12.48 -10.05 5.15
C GLU A 69 -11.62 -11.29 5.44
N HIS A 70 -11.84 -12.40 4.73
CA HIS A 70 -10.99 -13.57 4.84
C HIS A 70 -9.54 -13.25 4.44
N GLN A 71 -9.34 -12.56 3.32
CA GLN A 71 -8.01 -12.13 2.87
C GLN A 71 -7.38 -11.12 3.84
N ARG A 72 -8.15 -10.27 4.52
CA ARG A 72 -7.65 -9.40 5.59
C ARG A 72 -7.10 -10.21 6.76
N LEU A 73 -7.81 -11.25 7.20
CA LEU A 73 -7.32 -12.14 8.26
C LEU A 73 -6.06 -12.90 7.84
N VAL A 74 -6.00 -13.37 6.59
CA VAL A 74 -4.78 -13.99 6.04
C VAL A 74 -3.63 -13.00 6.01
N LEU A 75 -3.88 -11.74 5.61
CA LEU A 75 -2.86 -10.68 5.61
C LEU A 75 -2.33 -10.42 7.01
N ASP A 76 -3.22 -10.33 8.00
CA ASP A 76 -2.86 -10.15 9.40
C ASP A 76 -1.96 -11.27 9.92
N TYR A 77 -2.34 -12.51 9.61
CA TYR A 77 -1.57 -13.69 9.96
C TYR A 77 -0.17 -13.70 9.34
N ILE A 78 -0.04 -13.37 8.05
CA ILE A 78 1.27 -13.43 7.37
C ILE A 78 2.17 -12.22 7.67
N LEU A 79 1.60 -11.06 8.02
CA LEU A 79 2.39 -9.87 8.34
C LEU A 79 3.09 -10.03 9.70
N GLU A 80 2.42 -10.64 10.68
CA GLU A 80 2.91 -10.78 12.07
C GLU A 80 3.37 -9.45 12.69
N ILE A 81 2.73 -8.34 12.30
CA ILE A 81 3.02 -7.00 12.82
C ILE A 81 1.98 -6.69 13.91
N PRO A 82 2.38 -6.30 15.13
CA PRO A 82 1.44 -5.91 16.16
C PRO A 82 0.78 -4.56 15.83
N ASN A 83 -0.47 -4.39 16.27
CA ASN A 83 -1.22 -3.12 16.20
C ASN A 83 -1.39 -2.53 14.79
N VAL A 84 -1.50 -3.38 13.76
CA VAL A 84 -1.82 -2.91 12.41
C VAL A 84 -3.22 -2.32 12.37
N ASN A 85 -3.35 -1.10 11.86
CA ASN A 85 -4.63 -0.44 11.69
C ASN A 85 -5.22 -0.74 10.31
N TYR A 86 -6.30 -1.53 10.24
CA TYR A 86 -6.98 -1.85 8.99
C TYR A 86 -8.08 -0.84 8.70
N VAL A 87 -8.00 -0.17 7.55
CA VAL A 87 -8.90 0.90 7.16
C VAL A 87 -9.47 0.63 5.77
N ASN A 88 -10.77 0.78 5.64
CA ASN A 88 -11.46 0.75 4.36
C ASN A 88 -12.04 2.15 4.08
N ARG A 89 -11.93 2.61 2.84
CA ARG A 89 -12.46 3.91 2.40
C ARG A 89 -13.16 3.76 1.06
N LYS A 90 -14.32 4.39 0.95
CA LYS A 90 -14.98 4.56 -0.34
C LYS A 90 -14.40 5.78 -1.04
N HIS A 91 -13.87 5.60 -2.25
CA HIS A 91 -13.42 6.71 -3.10
C HIS A 91 -13.44 6.29 -4.57
N GLU A 92 -14.03 7.11 -5.45
CA GLU A 92 -14.15 6.81 -6.88
C GLU A 92 -12.78 6.69 -7.57
N ASN A 93 -11.81 7.50 -7.13
CA ASN A 93 -10.43 7.48 -7.62
C ASN A 93 -9.49 6.91 -6.56
N PHE A 94 -8.84 5.78 -6.86
CA PHE A 94 -7.91 5.11 -5.96
C PHE A 94 -6.78 6.03 -5.46
N VAL A 95 -6.09 6.75 -6.36
CA VAL A 95 -4.92 7.56 -6.01
C VAL A 95 -5.32 8.76 -5.14
N GLU A 96 -6.45 9.39 -5.45
CA GLU A 96 -7.01 10.46 -4.62
C GLU A 96 -7.44 9.94 -3.25
N GLY A 97 -8.03 8.74 -3.18
CA GLY A 97 -8.36 8.09 -1.91
C GLY A 97 -7.15 7.82 -1.02
N ILE A 98 -6.04 7.35 -1.62
CA ILE A 98 -4.76 7.20 -0.91
C ILE A 98 -4.25 8.57 -0.42
N ASN A 99 -4.22 9.58 -1.28
CA ASN A 99 -3.75 10.92 -0.92
C ASN A 99 -4.60 11.56 0.18
N ALA A 100 -5.92 11.39 0.14
CA ALA A 100 -6.83 11.86 1.18
C ALA A 100 -6.56 11.17 2.54
N PHE A 101 -6.26 9.87 2.52
CA PHE A 101 -5.85 9.16 3.73
C PHE A 101 -4.50 9.67 4.26
N VAL A 102 -3.51 9.81 3.39
CA VAL A 102 -2.17 10.34 3.72
C VAL A 102 -2.28 11.72 4.38
N GLU A 103 -3.11 12.61 3.83
CA GLU A 103 -3.31 13.96 4.40
C GLU A 103 -4.03 13.93 5.75
N SER A 104 -5.10 13.14 5.87
CA SER A 104 -5.91 13.09 7.09
C SER A 104 -5.20 12.39 8.26
N ASN A 105 -4.35 11.40 7.97
CA ASN A 105 -3.63 10.61 8.97
C ASN A 105 -2.16 11.02 9.11
N LYS A 106 -1.72 12.05 8.37
CA LYS A 106 -0.33 12.56 8.36
C LYS A 106 0.72 11.49 8.06
N THR A 107 0.37 10.48 7.28
CA THR A 107 1.28 9.37 6.95
C THR A 107 2.46 9.85 6.09
N GLU A 108 3.69 9.41 6.38
CA GLU A 108 4.88 9.88 5.68
C GLU A 108 5.35 8.99 4.52
N VAL A 109 4.79 7.78 4.38
CA VAL A 109 5.14 6.89 3.27
C VAL A 109 3.97 6.00 2.85
N VAL A 110 3.83 5.81 1.54
CA VAL A 110 2.91 4.82 0.96
C VAL A 110 3.69 3.60 0.51
N ILE A 111 3.28 2.41 0.94
CA ILE A 111 3.77 1.12 0.48
C ILE A 111 2.77 0.56 -0.53
N THR A 112 3.24 0.09 -1.69
CA THR A 112 2.40 -0.48 -2.74
C THR A 112 3.09 -1.63 -3.46
N ILE A 113 2.32 -2.57 -4.01
CA ILE A 113 2.81 -3.70 -4.80
C ILE A 113 2.40 -3.49 -6.26
N PRO A 114 3.32 -3.08 -7.16
CA PRO A 114 2.96 -2.88 -8.56
C PRO A 114 2.75 -4.24 -9.26
N LYS A 115 1.58 -4.45 -9.88
CA LYS A 115 1.27 -5.71 -10.60
C LYS A 115 1.73 -5.68 -12.07
N LYS A 116 2.05 -6.86 -12.64
CA LYS A 116 2.43 -7.03 -14.05
C LYS A 116 1.22 -6.88 -15.00
N LEU A 117 1.47 -6.34 -16.19
CA LEU A 117 0.53 -5.88 -17.25
C LEU A 117 -0.60 -6.84 -17.68
N GLY A 118 -0.50 -8.14 -17.41
CA GLY A 118 -1.45 -9.13 -17.93
C GLY A 118 -2.15 -9.96 -16.87
N TRP A 119 -2.05 -9.58 -15.59
CA TRP A 119 -2.46 -10.46 -14.49
C TRP A 119 -3.81 -10.07 -13.87
N PHE A 120 -4.21 -8.78 -13.67
CA PHE A 120 -5.57 -8.41 -13.16
C PHE A 120 -5.95 -6.90 -13.32
N GLU A 121 -7.26 -6.58 -13.30
CA GLU A 121 -7.90 -5.24 -13.33
C GLU A 121 -8.19 -4.64 -11.92
N GLY A 122 -7.35 -4.88 -10.92
CA GLY A 122 -7.55 -4.38 -9.54
C GLY A 122 -6.96 -2.98 -9.26
N LEU A 123 -7.02 -2.55 -7.99
CA LEU A 123 -6.48 -1.26 -7.51
C LEU A 123 -4.97 -1.07 -7.79
N PHE A 124 -4.21 -2.16 -7.93
CA PHE A 124 -2.79 -2.15 -8.32
C PHE A 124 -2.54 -2.32 -9.82
N ALA A 125 -3.54 -2.02 -10.66
CA ALA A 125 -3.31 -1.94 -12.10
C ALA A 125 -2.12 -1.01 -12.38
N LYS A 126 -1.33 -1.33 -13.42
CA LYS A 126 -0.13 -0.57 -13.78
C LYS A 126 -0.38 0.93 -13.87
N LYS A 127 -1.56 1.35 -14.31
CA LYS A 127 -1.98 2.75 -14.36
C LYS A 127 -1.99 3.37 -12.96
N HIS A 128 -2.59 2.74 -11.97
CA HIS A 128 -2.69 3.24 -10.60
C HIS A 128 -1.36 3.26 -9.86
N SER A 129 -0.53 2.22 -9.93
CA SER A 129 0.81 2.27 -9.30
C SER A 129 1.71 3.32 -9.96
N LYS A 130 1.57 3.51 -11.28
CA LYS A 130 2.28 4.57 -12.00
C LYS A 130 1.76 5.95 -11.56
N GLU A 131 0.44 6.17 -11.58
CA GLU A 131 -0.17 7.43 -11.13
C GLU A 131 0.18 7.75 -9.68
N LEU A 132 0.16 6.76 -8.78
CA LEU A 132 0.57 6.92 -7.40
C LEU A 132 2.05 7.36 -7.30
N ALA A 133 2.96 6.78 -8.08
CA ALA A 133 4.35 7.24 -8.11
C ALA A 133 4.53 8.68 -8.60
N PHE A 134 3.66 9.18 -9.50
CA PHE A 134 3.75 10.52 -10.06
C PHE A 134 2.96 11.58 -9.28
N HIS A 135 1.90 11.18 -8.57
CA HIS A 135 0.94 12.08 -7.94
C HIS A 135 0.84 11.91 -6.42
N SER A 136 1.61 11.00 -5.81
CA SER A 136 1.68 10.92 -4.35
C SER A 136 2.35 12.18 -3.78
N LYS A 137 1.82 12.64 -2.65
CA LYS A 137 2.36 13.77 -1.89
C LYS A 137 3.50 13.38 -0.95
N VAL A 138 3.76 12.07 -0.81
CA VAL A 138 4.78 11.50 0.08
C VAL A 138 5.60 10.44 -0.66
N PRO A 139 6.76 10.03 -0.12
CA PRO A 139 7.51 8.89 -0.66
C PRO A 139 6.65 7.66 -0.90
N VAL A 140 6.91 6.96 -2.02
CA VAL A 140 6.23 5.71 -2.38
C VAL A 140 7.24 4.58 -2.43
N LEU A 141 7.11 3.62 -1.51
CA LEU A 141 7.86 2.37 -1.50
C LEU A 141 7.14 1.33 -2.35
N MET A 142 7.73 1.01 -3.50
CA MET A 142 7.30 -0.10 -4.35
C MET A 142 8.01 -1.37 -3.94
N VAL A 143 7.24 -2.36 -3.51
CA VAL A 143 7.75 -3.70 -3.16
C VAL A 143 7.32 -4.71 -4.22
N HIS A 144 8.23 -5.63 -4.54
CA HIS A 144 8.04 -6.68 -5.54
C HIS A 144 8.54 -8.00 -4.95
N ASP A 145 8.06 -9.11 -5.53
CA ASP A 145 8.73 -10.42 -5.46
C ASP A 145 9.97 -10.46 -6.35
#